data_AF-B4MZL9-F1
#
_entry.id   AF-B4MZL9-F1
#
_cell.length_a   1.000
_cell.length_b   1.000
_cell.length_c   1.000
_cell.angle_alpha   90.00
_cell.angle_beta   90.00
_cell.angle_gamma   90.00
#
_symmetry.space_group_name_H-M   'P 1'
#
loop_
_entity.id
_entity.type
_entity.pdbx_description
1 polymer ?
#
loop_
_entity_poly.entity_id
_entity_poly.type
_entity_poly.pdbx_seq_one_letter_code
_entity_poly.pdbx_strand_id
1 'polypeptide(L)'
;MSDAYACVAKGKLKLKSDTDLKKKKKKKNKSKDKEMEREAAKSYVEAASTSGTSTVGFERKLTKAELASKKQQEKMRNKRIMDKAQTTHKERVEKFNEHLDNLTEHFDIPKVSWTK
;
A
#
# COMPACT_ATOMS: atom_id res chain seq x y z
N MET A 1 34.76 13.39 -30.53
CA MET A 1 34.17 13.01 -29.23
C MET A 1 33.14 11.93 -29.48
N SER A 2 33.26 10.77 -28.83
CA SER A 2 32.30 9.66 -28.92
C SER A 2 31.02 9.98 -28.14
N ASP A 3 29.87 9.67 -28.72
CA ASP A 3 28.54 9.88 -28.11
C ASP A 3 28.33 8.91 -26.92
N ALA A 4 28.08 9.49 -25.74
CA ALA A 4 27.89 8.78 -24.47
C ALA A 4 26.65 7.87 -24.45
N TYR A 5 25.75 8.00 -25.42
CA TYR A 5 24.49 7.25 -25.49
C TYR A 5 24.42 6.21 -26.61
N ALA A 6 25.56 5.89 -27.24
CA ALA A 6 25.63 4.87 -28.28
C ALA A 6 25.21 3.47 -27.80
N CYS A 7 25.33 3.17 -26.51
CA CYS A 7 25.01 1.85 -25.93
C CYS A 7 23.54 1.63 -25.57
N VAL A 8 22.69 2.67 -25.67
CA VAL A 8 21.29 2.57 -25.22
C VAL A 8 20.41 1.93 -26.30
N ALA A 9 19.64 0.91 -25.92
CA ALA A 9 18.69 0.25 -26.81
C ALA A 9 17.51 1.19 -27.13
N LYS A 10 17.51 1.77 -28.34
CA LYS A 10 16.50 2.73 -28.83
C LYS A 10 15.19 2.08 -29.33
N GLY A 11 14.97 0.80 -29.03
CA GLY A 11 13.84 0.00 -29.54
C GLY A 11 12.62 -0.02 -28.61
N LYS A 12 11.43 -0.24 -29.19
CA LYS A 12 10.17 -0.38 -28.44
C LYS A 12 10.23 -1.60 -27.51
N LEU A 13 10.07 -1.37 -26.19
CA LEU A 13 10.06 -2.42 -25.17
C LEU A 13 8.94 -3.44 -25.44
N LYS A 14 9.30 -4.71 -25.61
CA LYS A 14 8.36 -5.83 -25.77
C LYS A 14 8.19 -6.52 -24.43
N LEU A 15 6.99 -6.42 -23.84
CA LEU A 15 6.67 -7.06 -22.56
C LEU A 15 6.14 -8.48 -22.81
N LYS A 16 6.47 -9.41 -21.91
CA LYS A 16 6.14 -10.84 -22.03
C LYS A 16 4.62 -11.16 -22.00
N SER A 17 3.76 -10.15 -21.84
CA SER A 17 2.30 -10.30 -21.91
C SER A 17 1.69 -9.93 -23.28
N ASP A 18 2.47 -9.40 -24.22
CA ASP A 18 1.94 -9.03 -25.53
C ASP A 18 1.96 -10.23 -26.48
N THR A 19 0.91 -11.04 -26.41
CA THR A 19 0.62 -12.04 -27.43
C THR A 19 0.47 -11.37 -28.79
N ASP A 20 1.07 -12.01 -29.80
CA ASP A 20 1.32 -11.47 -31.13
C ASP A 20 0.11 -10.81 -31.80
N LEU A 21 0.25 -9.51 -32.11
CA LEU A 21 -0.64 -8.77 -33.01
C LEU A 21 -0.43 -9.23 -34.47
N LYS A 22 -0.81 -10.47 -34.77
CA LYS A 22 -1.11 -10.89 -36.15
C LYS A 22 -2.45 -10.26 -36.54
N LYS A 23 -2.45 -9.40 -37.55
CA LYS A 23 -3.65 -8.86 -38.21
C LYS A 23 -4.55 -10.02 -38.70
N LYS A 24 -5.51 -10.48 -37.90
CA LYS A 24 -6.54 -11.46 -38.31
C LYS A 24 -7.93 -11.01 -37.84
N LYS A 25 -8.82 -10.81 -38.83
CA LYS A 25 -10.29 -10.61 -38.78
C LYS A 25 -10.90 -10.12 -37.44
N LYS A 26 -11.09 -8.79 -37.38
CA LYS A 26 -11.63 -7.93 -36.30
C LYS A 26 -13.01 -8.28 -35.70
N LYS A 27 -13.72 -9.32 -36.12
CA LYS A 27 -15.11 -9.58 -35.65
C LYS A 27 -15.27 -10.66 -34.56
N LYS A 28 -14.34 -11.62 -34.39
CA LYS A 28 -14.49 -12.71 -33.41
C LYS A 28 -13.76 -12.50 -32.08
N ASN A 29 -12.72 -11.65 -32.04
CA ASN A 29 -11.94 -11.41 -30.82
C ASN A 29 -12.53 -10.32 -29.91
N LYS A 30 -13.33 -9.39 -30.47
CA LYS A 30 -13.97 -8.33 -29.67
C LYS A 30 -15.00 -8.88 -28.68
N SER A 31 -15.65 -10.01 -28.97
CA SER A 31 -16.55 -10.65 -28.02
C SER A 31 -15.80 -11.33 -26.89
N LYS A 32 -14.66 -11.97 -27.18
CA LYS A 32 -13.82 -12.68 -26.20
C LYS A 32 -13.08 -11.76 -25.23
N ASP A 33 -12.54 -10.64 -25.72
CA ASP A 33 -11.92 -9.62 -24.85
C ASP A 33 -12.97 -8.96 -23.94
N LYS A 34 -14.15 -8.66 -24.49
CA LYS A 34 -15.24 -8.04 -23.73
C LYS A 34 -15.87 -8.99 -22.72
N GLU A 35 -15.72 -10.29 -22.93
CA GLU A 35 -16.13 -11.34 -21.99
C GLU A 35 -15.09 -11.49 -20.87
N MET A 36 -13.80 -11.48 -21.19
CA MET A 36 -12.71 -11.52 -20.20
C MET A 36 -12.64 -10.24 -19.35
N GLU A 37 -12.89 -9.07 -19.95
CA GLU A 37 -13.00 -7.79 -19.25
C GLU A 37 -14.25 -7.76 -18.35
N ARG A 38 -15.36 -8.38 -18.79
CA ARG A 38 -16.54 -8.57 -17.94
C ARG A 38 -16.31 -9.56 -16.82
N GLU A 39 -15.53 -10.63 -17.01
CA GLU A 39 -15.14 -11.56 -15.93
C GLU A 39 -14.18 -10.92 -14.93
N ALA A 40 -13.21 -10.12 -15.40
CA ALA A 40 -12.31 -9.37 -14.54
C ALA A 40 -13.06 -8.26 -13.76
N ALA A 41 -13.98 -7.55 -14.41
CA ALA A 41 -14.83 -6.56 -13.75
C ALA A 41 -15.82 -7.21 -12.77
N LYS A 42 -16.40 -8.38 -13.12
CA LYS A 42 -17.26 -9.14 -12.21
C LYS A 42 -16.48 -9.64 -10.99
N SER A 43 -15.28 -10.19 -11.16
CA SER A 43 -14.46 -10.66 -10.03
C SER A 43 -14.00 -9.52 -9.12
N TYR A 44 -13.79 -8.32 -9.65
CA TYR A 44 -13.49 -7.12 -8.85
C TYR A 44 -14.73 -6.57 -8.11
N VAL A 45 -15.90 -6.53 -8.76
CA VAL A 45 -17.16 -6.06 -8.16
C VAL A 45 -17.71 -7.04 -7.13
N GLU A 46 -17.53 -8.34 -7.34
CA GLU A 46 -17.85 -9.40 -6.40
C GLU A 46 -16.92 -9.38 -5.17
N ALA A 47 -15.67 -8.95 -5.34
CA ALA A 47 -14.74 -8.72 -4.22
C ALA A 47 -15.02 -7.40 -3.46
N ALA A 48 -15.59 -6.39 -4.12
CA ALA A 48 -15.90 -5.09 -3.52
C ALA A 48 -17.26 -5.07 -2.79
N SER A 49 -18.20 -5.94 -3.16
CA SER A 49 -19.54 -5.99 -2.56
C SER A 49 -19.59 -6.69 -1.19
N THR A 50 -18.48 -7.30 -0.76
CA THR A 50 -18.37 -8.07 0.49
C THR A 50 -17.53 -7.34 1.55
N SER A 51 -17.54 -6.00 1.52
CA SER A 51 -16.90 -5.15 2.54
C SER A 51 -17.90 -4.73 3.63
N GLY A 52 -18.75 -5.65 4.07
CA GLY A 52 -19.72 -5.45 5.13
C GLY A 52 -19.75 -6.70 6.01
N THR A 53 -18.99 -6.67 7.10
CA THR A 53 -19.22 -7.46 8.30
C THR A 53 -19.15 -9.00 8.14
N SER A 54 -17.98 -9.54 8.46
CA SER A 54 -17.77 -10.87 9.06
C SER A 54 -18.11 -12.15 8.26
N THR A 55 -17.28 -13.17 8.49
CA THR A 55 -17.50 -14.61 8.28
C THR A 55 -17.28 -15.20 6.88
N VAL A 56 -16.31 -16.13 6.85
CA VAL A 56 -16.20 -17.33 6.01
C VAL A 56 -16.64 -17.19 4.55
N GLY A 57 -15.75 -16.69 3.69
CA GLY A 57 -15.98 -16.71 2.24
C GLY A 57 -14.96 -15.87 1.50
N PHE A 58 -13.99 -16.53 0.89
CA PHE A 58 -12.93 -15.97 0.04
C PHE A 58 -11.88 -15.09 0.76
N GLU A 59 -10.93 -15.75 1.44
CA GLU A 59 -9.71 -15.10 1.89
C GLU A 59 -8.95 -14.52 0.67
N ARG A 60 -8.74 -13.20 0.64
CA ARG A 60 -7.77 -12.58 -0.27
C ARG A 60 -6.42 -13.28 -0.08
N LYS A 61 -5.89 -13.88 -1.14
CA LYS A 61 -4.54 -14.47 -1.13
C LYS A 61 -3.54 -13.36 -0.82
N LEU A 62 -2.87 -13.46 0.33
CA LEU A 62 -1.84 -12.50 0.71
C LEU A 62 -0.69 -12.53 -0.29
N THR A 63 -0.16 -11.36 -0.60
CA THR A 63 1.07 -11.22 -1.37
C THR A 63 2.28 -11.74 -0.57
N LYS A 64 3.36 -12.09 -1.26
CA LYS A 64 4.60 -12.54 -0.59
C LYS A 64 5.13 -11.50 0.40
N ALA A 65 4.98 -10.21 0.09
CA ALA A 65 5.37 -9.11 0.95
C ALA A 65 4.52 -9.03 2.22
N GLU A 66 3.20 -9.19 2.11
CA GLU A 66 2.29 -9.18 3.26
C GLU A 66 2.52 -10.40 4.16
N LEU A 67 2.77 -11.58 3.59
CA LEU A 67 3.15 -12.78 4.36
C LEU A 67 4.44 -12.58 5.16
N ALA A 68 5.45 -11.97 4.55
CA ALA A 68 6.71 -11.65 5.22
C ALA A 68 6.50 -10.63 6.36
N SER A 69 5.72 -9.57 6.11
CA SER A 69 5.38 -8.57 7.13
C SER A 69 4.60 -9.19 8.29
N LYS A 70 3.61 -10.05 8.01
CA LYS A 70 2.85 -10.75 9.05
C LYS A 70 3.75 -11.63 9.92
N LYS A 71 4.66 -12.40 9.31
CA LYS A 71 5.66 -13.21 10.03
C LYS A 71 6.57 -12.35 10.92
N GLN A 72 6.95 -11.16 10.46
CA GLN A 72 7.76 -10.23 11.27
C GLN A 72 6.95 -9.63 12.42
N GLN A 73 5.69 -9.25 12.19
CA GLN A 73 4.79 -8.77 13.24
C GLN A 73 4.54 -9.83 14.30
N GLU A 74 4.35 -11.09 13.90
CA GLU A 74 4.19 -12.21 14.83
C GLU A 74 5.43 -12.40 15.71
N LYS A 75 6.64 -12.30 15.14
CA LYS A 75 7.88 -12.33 15.94
C LYS A 75 7.95 -11.21 16.96
N MET A 76 7.53 -9.99 16.60
CA MET A 76 7.55 -8.83 17.49
C MET A 76 6.32 -8.74 18.41
N ARG A 77 5.31 -9.59 18.20
CA ARG A 77 4.04 -9.54 18.92
C ARG A 77 4.25 -9.68 20.42
N ASN A 78 5.02 -10.68 20.85
CA ASN A 78 5.24 -10.96 22.26
C ASN A 78 5.92 -9.77 22.95
N LYS A 79 6.97 -9.19 22.34
CA LYS A 79 7.61 -7.97 22.84
C LYS A 79 6.62 -6.82 22.98
N ARG A 80 5.83 -6.56 21.93
CA ARG A 80 4.81 -5.49 21.94
C ARG A 80 3.73 -5.72 23.00
N ILE A 81 3.33 -6.96 23.25
CA ILE A 81 2.36 -7.30 24.30
C ILE A 81 2.97 -7.01 25.67
N MET A 82 4.21 -7.44 25.92
CA MET A 82 4.92 -7.17 27.17
C MET A 82 5.05 -5.67 27.42
N ASP A 83 5.54 -4.90 26.44
CA ASP A 83 5.73 -3.45 26.57
C ASP A 83 4.39 -2.72 26.84
N LYS A 84 3.30 -3.15 26.20
CA LYS A 84 1.96 -2.58 26.44
C LYS A 84 1.40 -2.95 27.81
N ALA A 85 1.66 -4.16 28.28
CA ALA A 85 1.21 -4.64 29.58
C ALA A 85 1.97 -4.00 30.75
N GLN A 86 3.21 -3.56 30.53
CA GLN A 86 4.03 -2.87 31.53
C GLN A 86 3.49 -1.50 31.95
N THR A 87 2.68 -0.85 31.12
CA THR A 87 2.16 0.51 31.41
C THR A 87 0.65 0.47 31.60
N THR A 88 0.19 1.03 32.72
CA THR A 88 -1.25 1.22 32.91
C THR A 88 -1.76 2.37 32.04
N HIS A 89 -3.08 2.43 31.82
CA HIS A 89 -3.68 3.56 31.09
C HIS A 89 -3.39 4.89 31.79
N LYS A 90 -3.50 4.94 33.13
CA LYS A 90 -3.23 6.13 33.94
C LYS A 90 -1.80 6.62 33.76
N GLU A 91 -0.81 5.74 33.88
CA GLU A 91 0.60 6.10 33.64
C GLU A 91 0.85 6.58 32.21
N ARG A 92 0.14 6.02 31.22
CA ARG A 92 0.25 6.48 29.83
C ARG A 92 -0.30 7.89 29.65
N VAL A 93 -1.41 8.21 30.32
CA VAL A 93 -2.00 9.55 30.34
C VAL A 93 -1.10 10.52 31.07
N GLU A 94 -0.55 10.14 32.22
CA GLU A 94 0.39 10.97 33.01
C GLU A 94 1.63 11.31 32.18
N LYS A 95 2.31 10.31 31.60
CA LYS A 95 3.46 10.55 30.71
C LYS A 95 3.12 11.40 29.49
N PHE A 96 1.91 11.27 28.97
CA PHE A 96 1.45 12.10 27.85
C PHE A 96 1.24 13.55 28.29
N ASN A 97 0.64 13.78 29.45
CA ASN A 97 0.46 15.12 30.01
C ASN A 97 1.81 15.76 30.36
N GLU A 98 2.72 15.01 31.00
CA GLU A 98 4.10 15.46 31.26
C GLU A 98 4.81 15.84 29.95
N HIS A 99 4.59 15.10 28.86
CA HIS A 99 5.18 15.44 27.56
C HIS A 99 4.61 16.73 26.97
N LEU A 100 3.29 16.95 27.11
CA LEU A 100 2.63 18.17 26.64
C LEU A 100 3.05 19.40 27.45
N ASP A 101 3.19 19.27 28.78
CA ASP A 101 3.62 20.35 29.66
C ASP A 101 5.06 20.80 29.35
N ASN A 102 5.91 19.88 28.91
CA ASN A 102 7.28 20.18 28.48
C ASN A 102 7.37 20.70 27.04
N LEU A 103 6.30 20.63 26.26
CA LEU A 103 6.31 21.07 24.87
C LEU A 103 6.22 22.59 24.81
N THR A 104 6.98 23.21 23.91
CA THR A 104 6.95 24.66 23.75
C THR A 104 5.63 25.09 23.12
N GLU A 105 4.97 26.09 23.70
CA GLU A 105 3.75 26.68 23.14
C GLU A 105 3.99 27.31 21.75
N HIS A 106 5.21 27.82 21.54
CA HIS A 106 5.64 28.45 20.30
C HIS A 106 6.66 27.58 19.57
N PHE A 107 6.42 27.40 18.26
CA PHE A 107 7.26 26.60 17.36
C PHE A 107 8.22 27.45 16.50
N ASP A 108 8.22 28.76 16.72
CA ASP A 108 9.07 29.71 15.98
C ASP A 108 9.55 30.83 16.90
N ILE A 109 10.67 31.45 16.54
CA ILE A 109 11.29 32.51 17.33
C ILE A 109 10.53 33.81 17.07
N PRO A 110 10.15 34.56 18.12
CA PRO A 110 9.48 35.84 17.93
C PRO A 110 10.39 36.79 17.11
N LYS A 111 9.77 37.54 16.19
CA LYS A 111 10.48 38.52 15.36
C LYS A 111 10.95 39.70 16.21
N VAL A 112 12.03 40.36 15.81
CA VAL A 112 12.65 41.47 16.55
C VAL A 112 11.70 42.66 16.77
N SER A 113 10.70 42.85 15.90
CA SER A 113 9.65 43.87 16.05
C SER A 113 8.35 43.34 16.68
N TRP A 114 8.32 42.10 17.17
CA TRP A 114 7.16 41.53 17.83
C TRP A 114 6.95 42.22 19.18
N THR A 115 6.01 43.15 19.21
CA THR A 115 5.46 43.73 20.44
C THR A 115 4.17 43.00 20.77
N LYS A 116 3.91 42.81 22.08
CA LYS A 116 2.77 42.03 22.58
C LYS A 116 1.44 42.74 22.35
#